data_AF-T1AWP5-F1
#
_entry.id   AF-T1AWP5-F1
#
_cell.length_a   1.000
_cell.length_b   1.000
_cell.length_c   1.000
_cell.angle_alpha   90.00
_cell.angle_beta   90.00
_cell.angle_gamma   90.00
#
_symmetry.space_group_name_H-M   'P 1'
#
loop_
_entity.id
_entity.type
_entity.pdbx_description
1 polymer ?
#
loop_
_entity_poly.entity_id
_entity_poly.type
_entity_poly.pdbx_seq_one_letter_code
_entity_poly.pdbx_strand_id
1 'polypeptide(L)'
;MGSEVPRALSMTQSAYRYMAESFRQTLGDDGAALRHERLLQWRRETTVTRVDHPTRLDRARAVGYRAKEGFVVVRVRVRRGGQRKRAIIAGRRPKHKGILRMT
;
A
#
# COMPACT_ATOMS: atom_id res chain seq x y z
N MET A 1 -23.97 7.26 -42.88
CA MET A 1 -24.32 6.51 -41.66
C MET A 1 -23.02 6.13 -40.97
N GLY A 2 -22.79 6.63 -39.76
CA GLY A 2 -21.55 6.38 -39.01
C GLY A 2 -20.62 7.58 -38.94
N SER A 3 -21.05 8.67 -38.32
CA SER A 3 -20.15 9.72 -37.83
C SER A 3 -19.23 9.12 -36.77
N GLU A 4 -17.93 9.05 -37.05
CA GLU A 4 -16.91 8.84 -36.03
C GLU A 4 -16.96 10.02 -35.07
N VAL A 5 -17.58 9.81 -33.91
CA VAL A 5 -17.61 10.80 -32.84
C VAL A 5 -16.18 10.91 -32.31
N PRO A 6 -15.50 12.06 -32.42
CA PRO A 6 -14.18 12.22 -31.83
C PRO A 6 -14.30 11.98 -30.33
N ARG A 7 -13.59 10.95 -29.85
CA ARG A 7 -13.54 10.56 -28.44
C ARG A 7 -13.14 11.80 -27.64
N ALA A 8 -14.13 12.37 -26.96
CA ALA A 8 -14.08 13.70 -26.39
C ALA A 8 -12.77 14.01 -25.65
N LEU A 9 -12.08 15.03 -26.13
CA LEU A 9 -11.12 15.83 -25.38
C LEU A 9 -11.89 16.56 -24.26
N SER A 10 -12.16 15.88 -23.14
CA SER A 10 -12.61 16.51 -21.89
C SER A 10 -12.42 15.60 -20.68
N MET A 11 -11.19 15.20 -20.40
CA MET A 11 -10.84 14.70 -19.07
C MET A 11 -9.55 15.38 -18.66
N THR A 12 -9.63 16.61 -18.15
CA THR A 12 -8.51 17.23 -17.43
C THR A 12 -8.14 16.26 -16.30
N GLN A 13 -7.04 15.54 -16.46
CA GLN A 13 -6.58 14.57 -15.48
C GLN A 13 -6.23 15.33 -14.20
N SER A 14 -7.01 15.13 -13.14
CA SER A 14 -6.67 15.63 -11.81
C SER A 14 -5.29 15.09 -11.41
N ALA A 15 -4.48 15.93 -10.75
CA ALA A 15 -3.19 15.51 -10.20
C ALA A 15 -3.29 14.24 -9.33
N TYR A 16 -4.41 14.06 -8.63
CA TYR A 16 -4.67 12.84 -7.84
C TYR A 16 -4.86 11.58 -8.70
N ARG A 17 -5.46 11.73 -9.89
CA ARG A 17 -5.63 10.63 -10.83
C ARG A 17 -4.29 10.20 -11.44
N TYR A 18 -3.43 11.16 -11.76
CA TYR A 18 -2.06 10.88 -12.18
C TYR A 18 -1.26 10.17 -11.07
N MET A 19 -1.38 10.62 -9.82
CA MET A 19 -0.77 9.92 -8.68
C MET A 19 -1.30 8.48 -8.53
N ALA A 20 -2.61 8.27 -8.69
CA ALA A 20 -3.18 6.92 -8.62
C ALA A 20 -2.72 6.01 -9.77
N GLU A 21 -2.52 6.55 -10.98
CA GLU A 21 -1.96 5.86 -12.14
C GLU A 21 -0.49 5.54 -11.94
N SER A 22 0.32 6.50 -11.49
CA SER A 22 1.74 6.31 -11.20
C SER A 22 1.96 5.29 -10.08
N PHE A 23 1.08 5.25 -9.06
CA PHE A 23 1.12 4.23 -8.00
C PHE A 23 0.77 2.81 -8.48
N ARG A 24 -0.08 2.68 -9.51
CA ARG A 24 -0.36 1.38 -10.16
C ARG A 24 0.83 0.93 -11.01
N GLN A 25 1.43 1.88 -11.73
CA GLN A 25 2.59 1.66 -12.59
C GLN A 25 3.92 1.58 -11.84
N THR A 26 3.98 1.88 -10.55
CA THR A 26 5.24 1.80 -9.77
C THR A 26 5.80 0.36 -9.70
N LEU A 27 5.04 -0.64 -10.15
CA LEU A 27 5.54 -2.00 -10.39
C LEU A 27 6.45 -2.11 -11.64
N GLY A 28 6.47 -1.11 -12.52
CA GLY A 28 7.39 -0.96 -13.67
C GLY A 28 8.60 -0.06 -13.38
N ASP A 29 9.37 0.24 -14.43
CA ASP A 29 10.76 0.72 -14.33
C ASP A 29 10.93 2.11 -13.70
N ASP A 30 10.12 3.10 -14.07
CA ASP A 30 10.27 4.49 -13.62
C ASP A 30 10.11 4.68 -12.10
N GLY A 31 9.27 3.85 -11.48
CA GLY A 31 8.99 3.90 -10.04
C GLY A 31 9.91 3.02 -9.18
N ALA A 32 10.70 2.15 -9.81
CA ALA A 32 11.46 1.12 -9.11
C ALA A 32 12.63 1.70 -8.32
N ALA A 33 13.37 2.66 -8.90
CA ALA A 33 14.53 3.29 -8.26
C ALA A 33 14.15 4.05 -6.98
N LEU A 34 13.14 4.92 -7.07
CA LEU A 34 12.65 5.70 -5.93
C LEU A 34 12.02 4.82 -4.85
N ARG A 35 11.39 3.70 -5.22
CA ARG A 35 10.93 2.70 -4.26
C ARG A 35 12.10 2.00 -3.58
N HIS A 36 13.13 1.61 -4.33
CA HIS A 36 14.30 0.91 -3.80
C HIS A 36 15.00 1.76 -2.74
N GLU A 37 15.28 3.03 -3.05
CA GLU A 37 15.87 3.98 -2.10
C GLU A 37 15.04 4.11 -0.82
N ARG A 38 13.73 4.31 -0.96
CA ARG A 38 12.80 4.37 0.20
C ARG A 38 12.82 3.09 1.02
N LEU A 39 12.83 1.92 0.37
CA LEU A 39 12.88 0.64 1.07
C LEU A 39 14.19 0.45 1.84
N LEU A 40 15.33 0.94 1.34
CA LEU A 40 16.60 0.93 2.07
C LEU A 40 16.51 1.78 3.34
N GLN A 41 15.94 2.99 3.24
CA GLN A 41 15.71 3.85 4.40
C GLN A 41 14.77 3.19 5.42
N TRP A 42 13.61 2.70 4.97
CA TRP A 42 12.59 2.13 5.86
C TRP A 42 13.00 0.82 6.54
N ARG A 43 14.02 0.13 6.02
CA ARG A 43 14.61 -1.04 6.71
C ARG A 43 15.35 -0.64 7.98
N ARG A 44 15.94 0.56 8.01
CA ARG A 44 16.72 1.09 9.15
C ARG A 44 15.83 1.75 10.21
N GLU A 45 14.63 2.19 9.84
CA GLU A 45 13.67 2.79 10.75
C GLU A 45 13.05 1.79 11.75
N THR A 46 12.45 2.34 12.81
CA THR A 46 11.66 1.61 13.81
C THR A 46 10.37 1.03 13.21
N THR A 47 9.76 0.06 13.88
CA THR A 47 8.53 -0.60 13.41
C THR A 47 7.36 0.35 13.19
N VAL A 48 7.24 1.38 14.03
CA VAL A 48 6.19 2.40 13.97
C VAL A 48 6.89 3.75 13.86
N THR A 49 6.78 4.39 12.71
CA THR A 49 7.42 5.68 12.44
C THR A 49 6.37 6.69 12.03
N ARG A 50 6.31 7.82 12.75
CA ARG A 50 5.46 8.96 12.36
C ARG A 50 6.04 9.60 11.10
N VAL A 51 5.16 9.94 10.15
CA VAL A 51 5.54 10.62 8.92
C VAL A 51 4.73 11.90 8.80
N ASP A 52 5.38 13.00 8.42
CA ASP A 52 4.71 14.30 8.32
C ASP A 52 3.72 14.34 7.15
N HIS A 53 4.06 13.71 6.04
CA HIS A 53 3.25 13.69 4.81
C HIS A 53 2.98 12.25 4.34
N PRO A 54 1.74 11.93 3.91
CA PRO A 54 1.44 10.63 3.34
C PRO A 54 2.28 10.34 2.10
N THR A 55 2.84 9.14 1.99
CA THR A 55 3.51 8.68 0.75
C THR A 55 2.54 8.60 -0.43
N ARG A 56 1.26 8.31 -0.14
CA ARG A 56 0.16 8.25 -1.10
C ARG A 56 -0.92 9.27 -0.74
N LEU A 57 -0.79 10.48 -1.28
CA LEU A 57 -1.72 11.56 -1.00
C LEU A 57 -3.11 11.28 -1.62
N ASP A 58 -3.15 10.68 -2.80
CA ASP A 58 -4.36 10.21 -3.49
C ASP A 58 -5.24 9.37 -2.56
N ARG A 59 -4.65 8.31 -2.00
CA ARG A 59 -5.38 7.36 -1.15
C ARG A 59 -5.67 7.94 0.22
N ALA A 60 -4.75 8.72 0.78
CA ALA A 60 -4.96 9.38 2.07
C ALA A 60 -6.19 10.30 2.01
N ARG A 61 -6.31 11.14 0.97
CA ARG A 61 -7.46 12.02 0.76
C ARG A 61 -8.77 11.24 0.61
N ALA A 62 -8.75 10.13 -0.13
CA ALA A 62 -9.91 9.25 -0.29
C ALA A 62 -10.37 8.60 1.03
N VAL A 63 -9.45 8.30 1.94
CA VAL A 63 -9.76 7.76 3.28
C VAL A 63 -10.20 8.85 4.27
N GLY A 64 -10.02 10.13 3.94
CA GLY A 64 -10.47 11.25 4.75
C GLY A 64 -9.34 12.07 5.39
N TYR A 65 -8.08 11.83 5.02
CA TYR A 65 -6.96 12.69 5.44
C TYR A 65 -7.20 14.14 5.03
N ARG A 66 -6.96 15.06 5.96
CA ARG A 66 -6.85 16.49 5.68
C ARG A 66 -5.53 16.98 6.25
N ALA A 67 -4.87 17.89 5.53
CA ALA A 67 -3.69 18.59 6.03
C ALA A 67 -4.16 19.65 7.04
N LYS A 68 -4.50 19.20 8.25
CA LYS A 68 -4.94 20.01 9.37
C LYS A 68 -4.30 19.45 10.64
N GLU A 69 -4.09 20.31 11.62
CA GLU A 69 -3.71 19.89 12.97
C GLU A 69 -4.71 18.84 13.51
N GLY A 70 -4.18 17.85 14.24
CA GLY A 70 -4.93 16.71 14.75
C GLY A 70 -4.89 15.46 13.86
N PHE A 71 -4.45 15.56 12.60
CA PHE A 71 -4.18 14.37 11.77
C PHE A 71 -2.75 13.88 11.98
N VAL A 72 -2.59 12.59 12.29
CA VAL A 72 -1.30 11.92 12.41
C VAL A 72 -1.22 10.79 11.40
N VAL A 73 -0.14 10.77 10.62
CA VAL A 73 0.14 9.71 9.65
C VAL A 73 1.31 8.90 10.15
N VAL A 74 1.17 7.58 10.11
CA VAL A 74 2.17 6.65 10.64
C VAL A 74 2.43 5.57 9.60
N ARG A 75 3.71 5.25 9.40
CA ARG A 75 4.16 4.09 8.64
C ARG A 75 4.44 2.95 9.61
N VAL A 76 3.88 1.78 9.32
CA VAL A 76 4.05 0.58 10.14
C VAL A 76 4.68 -0.54 9.31
N ARG A 77 5.75 -1.14 9.84
CA ARG A 77 6.41 -2.30 9.24
C ARG A 77 5.82 -3.59 9.81
N VAL A 78 5.22 -4.40 8.94
CA VAL A 78 4.73 -5.75 9.29
C VAL A 78 5.53 -6.78 8.50
N ARG A 79 5.84 -7.92 9.13
CA ARG A 79 6.51 -9.03 8.44
C ARG A 79 5.60 -9.61 7.36
N ARG A 80 6.21 -10.10 6.28
CA ARG A 80 5.52 -10.99 5.33
C ARG A 80 5.55 -12.43 5.85
N GLY A 81 4.67 -13.28 5.33
CA GLY A 81 4.55 -14.70 5.69
C GLY A 81 3.28 -15.02 6.48
N GLY A 82 3.06 -16.30 6.78
CA GLY A 82 1.86 -16.79 7.46
C GLY A 82 1.83 -16.54 8.97
N GLN A 83 0.80 -17.10 9.61
CA GLN A 83 0.57 -16.98 11.04
C GLN A 83 1.72 -17.59 11.85
N ARG A 84 2.22 -16.84 12.85
CA ARG A 84 3.12 -17.39 13.88
C ARG A 84 2.29 -18.14 14.92
N LYS A 85 1.76 -19.28 14.52
CA LYS A 85 0.97 -20.14 15.40
C LYS A 85 1.90 -20.87 16.38
N ARG A 86 1.50 -20.90 17.65
CA ARG A 86 2.21 -21.66 18.70
C ARG A 86 2.16 -23.17 18.41
N ALA A 87 3.20 -23.88 18.85
CA ALA A 87 3.23 -25.34 18.79
C ALA A 87 2.03 -25.94 19.53
N ILE A 88 1.52 -27.06 19.01
CA ILE A 88 0.40 -27.78 19.62
C ILE A 88 0.99 -28.70 20.69
N ILE A 89 0.67 -28.44 21.96
CA ILE A 89 1.24 -29.15 23.12
C ILE A 89 0.38 -30.36 23.52
N ALA A 90 -0.93 -30.33 23.25
CA ALA A 90 -1.88 -31.37 23.65
C ALA A 90 -2.56 -32.06 22.45
N GLY A 91 -3.23 -33.17 22.72
CA GLY A 91 -4.02 -33.90 21.73
C GLY A 91 -5.05 -33.02 21.02
N ARG A 92 -5.03 -33.05 19.68
CA ARG A 92 -5.99 -32.35 18.81
C ARG A 92 -6.43 -33.27 17.69
N ARG A 93 -7.67 -33.10 17.24
CA ARG A 93 -8.18 -33.80 16.04
C ARG A 93 -7.30 -33.48 14.82
N PRO A 94 -7.09 -34.42 13.88
CA PRO A 94 -6.20 -34.23 12.73
C PRO A 94 -6.44 -32.92 11.96
N LYS A 95 -7.71 -32.52 11.77
CA LYS A 95 -8.07 -31.25 11.12
C LYS A 95 -7.52 -29.99 11.78
N HIS A 96 -7.17 -30.05 13.07
CA HIS A 96 -6.63 -28.92 13.84
C HIS A 96 -5.11 -28.98 14.04
N LYS A 97 -4.45 -30.04 13.53
CA LYS A 97 -3.00 -30.23 13.64
C LYS A 97 -2.18 -29.43 12.63
N GLY A 98 -2.82 -28.81 11.63
CA GLY A 98 -2.14 -27.93 10.68
C GLY A 98 -1.51 -26.72 11.37
N ILE A 99 -0.24 -26.44 11.05
CA ILE A 99 0.51 -25.27 11.55
C ILE A 99 1.07 -24.46 10.37
N LEU A 100 1.79 -25.10 9.44
CA LEU A 100 2.58 -24.42 8.40
C LEU A 100 1.75 -23.67 7.34
N ARG A 101 0.60 -24.21 6.95
CA ARG A 101 -0.28 -23.63 5.91
C ARG A 101 -1.38 -22.72 6.47
N MET A 102 -1.29 -22.34 7.74
CA MET A 102 -2.21 -21.34 8.31
C MET A 102 -1.66 -19.95 7.99
N THR A 103 -2.40 -19.22 7.17
CA THR A 103 -2.09 -17.84 6.78
C THR A 103 -2.42 -16.86 7.89
#